data_AF-A0A849VWJ1-F1
#
_entry.id   AF-A0A849VWJ1-F1
#
_cell.length_a   1.000
_cell.length_b   1.000
_cell.length_c   1.000
_cell.angle_alpha   90.00
_cell.angle_beta   90.00
_cell.angle_gamma   90.00
#
_symmetry.space_group_name_H-M   'P 1'
#
loop_
_entity.id
_entity.type
_entity.pdbx_description
1 polymer ?
#
loop_
_entity_poly.entity_id
_entity_poly.type
_entity_poly.pdbx_seq_one_letter_code
_entity_poly.pdbx_strand_id
1 'polypeptide(L)'
;MRQFFADTFALIVFSTVAGIAVEFFIVGLTPSQVFQARLAAIPVIVVTARPYGIYRDWLFALFDAPTGNRAKKTAVDISAFVTFQVPIYCAILALAGATIMQIVTAVGSAIIVLTASGRPYGLFLEWSRKLFGVYKNA
;
A
#
# COMPACT_ATOMS: atom_id res chain seq x y z
N MET A 1 17.65 -9.57 -3.87
CA MET A 1 16.57 -10.31 -4.58
C MET A 1 15.46 -10.79 -3.65
N ARG A 2 15.73 -11.58 -2.60
CA ARG A 2 14.67 -12.10 -1.70
C ARG A 2 13.74 -11.04 -1.09
N GLN A 3 14.27 -9.86 -0.73
CA GLN A 3 13.45 -8.73 -0.25
C GLN A 3 12.51 -8.15 -1.30
N PHE A 4 12.95 -8.07 -2.56
CA PHE A 4 12.10 -7.61 -3.65
C PHE A 4 10.92 -8.56 -3.85
N PHE A 5 11.17 -9.87 -3.85
CA PHE A 5 10.13 -10.89 -3.96
C PHE A 5 9.17 -10.86 -2.77
N ALA A 6 9.68 -10.73 -1.54
CA ALA A 6 8.84 -10.64 -0.34
C ALA A 6 7.91 -9.41 -0.37
N ASP A 7 8.44 -8.25 -0.74
CA ASP A 7 7.67 -7.00 -0.79
C ASP A 7 6.65 -7.03 -1.95
N THR A 8 7.05 -7.55 -3.11
CA THR A 8 6.16 -7.69 -4.27
C THR A 8 5.06 -8.69 -4.00
N PHE A 9 5.39 -9.86 -3.42
CA PHE A 9 4.39 -10.85 -3.02
C PHE A 9 3.41 -10.27 -2.01
N ALA A 10 3.90 -9.55 -0.99
CA ALA A 10 3.07 -8.90 0.00
C ALA A 10 2.09 -7.92 -0.66
N LEU A 11 2.58 -7.04 -1.53
CA LEU A 11 1.75 -6.03 -2.16
C LEU A 11 0.73 -6.64 -3.12
N ILE A 12 1.13 -7.60 -3.97
CA ILE A 12 0.22 -8.29 -4.91
C ILE A 12 -0.91 -8.99 -4.15
N VAL A 13 -0.59 -9.79 -3.13
CA VAL A 13 -1.60 -10.57 -2.41
C VAL A 13 -2.54 -9.63 -1.66
N PHE A 14 -2.00 -8.64 -0.94
CA PHE A 14 -2.80 -7.69 -0.20
C PHE A 14 -3.70 -6.86 -1.12
N SER A 15 -3.16 -6.30 -2.21
CA SER A 15 -3.93 -5.50 -3.16
C SER A 15 -4.96 -6.32 -3.94
N THR A 16 -4.71 -7.62 -4.13
CA THR A 16 -5.67 -8.51 -4.79
C THR A 16 -6.85 -8.78 -3.88
N VAL A 17 -6.61 -9.15 -2.62
CA VAL A 17 -7.70 -9.42 -1.65
C VAL A 17 -8.49 -8.14 -1.36
N ALA A 18 -7.81 -7.04 -1.03
CA ALA A 18 -8.47 -5.76 -0.77
C ALA A 18 -9.14 -5.20 -2.03
N GLY A 19 -8.49 -5.33 -3.19
CA GLY A 19 -9.02 -4.89 -4.47
C GLY A 19 -10.28 -5.63 -4.85
N ILE A 20 -10.29 -6.96 -4.81
CA ILE A 20 -11.50 -7.76 -5.07
C ILE A 20 -12.61 -7.37 -4.09
N ALA A 21 -12.29 -7.17 -2.80
CA ALA A 21 -13.30 -6.80 -1.82
C ALA A 21 -13.98 -5.47 -2.17
N VAL A 22 -13.23 -4.45 -2.56
CA VAL A 22 -13.77 -3.14 -2.94
C VAL A 22 -14.44 -3.21 -4.31
N GLU A 23 -13.76 -3.73 -5.31
CA GLU A 23 -14.19 -3.71 -6.71
C GLU A 23 -15.43 -4.56 -6.94
N PHE A 24 -15.51 -5.73 -6.31
CA PHE A 24 -16.66 -6.62 -6.46
C PHE A 24 -17.82 -6.23 -5.54
N PHE A 25 -17.57 -6.07 -4.23
CA PHE A 25 -18.68 -5.86 -3.27
C PHE A 25 -19.14 -4.41 -3.13
N ILE A 26 -18.26 -3.43 -3.36
CA ILE A 26 -18.58 -2.00 -3.15
C ILE A 26 -18.87 -1.31 -4.49
N VAL A 27 -17.99 -1.47 -5.48
CA VAL A 27 -18.12 -0.82 -6.80
C VAL A 27 -19.10 -1.60 -7.69
N GLY A 28 -19.23 -2.91 -7.51
CA GLY A 28 -20.13 -3.75 -8.30
C GLY A 28 -19.59 -4.13 -9.68
N LEU A 29 -18.27 -4.21 -9.85
CA LEU A 29 -17.66 -4.67 -11.09
C LEU A 29 -17.90 -6.17 -11.30
N THR A 30 -18.06 -6.58 -12.57
CA THR A 30 -18.17 -8.00 -12.92
C THR A 30 -16.85 -8.74 -12.66
N PRO A 31 -16.85 -10.06 -12.44
CA PRO A 31 -15.62 -10.81 -12.18
C PRO A 31 -14.53 -10.65 -13.25
N SER A 32 -14.93 -10.52 -14.53
CA SER A 32 -14.00 -10.28 -15.64
C SER A 32 -13.37 -8.88 -15.60
N GLN A 33 -14.14 -7.85 -15.25
CA GLN A 33 -13.64 -6.48 -15.07
C GLN A 33 -12.68 -6.40 -13.88
N VAL A 34 -13.02 -7.03 -12.75
CA VAL A 34 -12.13 -7.13 -11.58
C VAL A 34 -10.81 -7.80 -11.98
N PHE A 35 -10.88 -8.94 -12.69
CA PHE A 35 -9.69 -9.64 -13.15
C PHE A 35 -8.80 -8.77 -14.06
N GLN A 36 -9.40 -8.05 -15.01
CA GLN A 36 -8.67 -7.11 -15.87
C GLN A 36 -8.03 -5.96 -15.08
N ALA A 37 -8.77 -5.38 -14.12
CA ALA A 37 -8.26 -4.32 -13.26
C ALA A 37 -7.07 -4.81 -12.39
N ARG A 38 -7.11 -6.05 -11.90
CA ARG A 38 -6.00 -6.65 -11.15
C ARG A 38 -4.78 -6.89 -12.05
N LEU A 39 -4.97 -7.42 -13.26
CA LEU A 39 -3.88 -7.61 -14.22
C LEU A 39 -3.22 -6.28 -14.58
N ALA A 40 -4.02 -5.24 -14.84
CA ALA A 40 -3.52 -3.90 -15.15
C ALA A 40 -2.73 -3.27 -13.99
N ALA A 41 -3.03 -3.65 -12.73
CA ALA A 41 -2.31 -3.15 -11.56
C ALA A 41 -0.94 -3.81 -11.33
N ILE A 42 -0.69 -5.01 -11.88
CA ILE A 42 0.54 -5.77 -11.62
C ILE A 42 1.82 -4.97 -11.97
N PRO A 43 1.96 -4.33 -13.15
CA PRO A 43 3.17 -3.58 -13.48
C PRO A 43 3.45 -2.46 -12.47
N VAL A 44 2.40 -1.74 -12.05
CA VAL A 44 2.51 -0.67 -11.06
C VAL A 44 2.98 -1.25 -9.72
N ILE A 45 2.41 -2.38 -9.29
CA ILE A 45 2.80 -3.06 -8.05
C ILE A 45 4.27 -3.51 -8.09
N VAL A 46 4.71 -4.13 -9.18
CA VAL A 46 6.10 -4.60 -9.33
C VAL A 46 7.10 -3.44 -9.22
N VAL A 47 6.76 -2.28 -9.81
CA VAL A 47 7.60 -1.08 -9.74
C VAL A 47 7.56 -0.44 -8.35
N THR A 48 6.42 -0.44 -7.66
CA THR A 48 6.22 0.32 -6.42
C THR A 48 6.47 -0.47 -5.13
N ALA A 49 6.36 -1.80 -5.15
CA ALA A 49 6.42 -2.65 -3.96
C ALA A 49 7.72 -2.46 -3.16
N ARG A 50 8.87 -2.56 -3.85
CA ARG A 50 10.16 -2.43 -3.17
C ARG A 50 10.48 -0.99 -2.76
N PRO A 51 10.26 0.05 -3.60
CA PRO A 51 10.37 1.43 -3.16
C PRO A 51 9.55 1.74 -1.91
N TYR A 52 8.30 1.25 -1.84
CA TYR A 52 7.48 1.37 -0.63
C TYR A 52 8.16 0.71 0.58
N GLY A 53 8.63 -0.54 0.42
CA GLY A 53 9.29 -1.28 1.49
C GLY A 53 10.52 -0.56 2.03
N ILE A 54 11.33 0.06 1.16
CA ILE A 54 12.51 0.85 1.55
C ILE A 54 12.09 2.13 2.27
N TYR A 55 11.08 2.84 1.75
CA TYR A 55 10.57 4.08 2.34
C TYR A 55 10.00 3.85 3.74
N ARG A 56 9.23 2.77 3.92
CA ARG A 56 8.71 2.34 5.22
C ARG A 56 9.85 2.05 6.19
N ASP A 57 10.85 1.27 5.77
CA ASP A 57 12.00 0.91 6.62
C ASP A 57 12.76 2.16 7.08
N TRP A 58 12.95 3.14 6.18
CA TRP A 58 13.54 4.43 6.50
C TRP A 58 12.73 5.20 7.54
N LEU A 59 11.39 5.25 7.41
CA LEU A 59 10.54 5.91 8.41
C LEU A 59 10.59 5.19 9.77
N PHE A 60 10.63 3.86 9.78
CA PHE A 60 10.79 3.10 11.03
C PHE A 60 12.10 3.44 11.74
N ALA A 61 13.21 3.53 10.98
CA ALA A 61 14.50 3.95 11.52
C ALA A 61 14.49 5.41 12.00
N LEU A 62 13.93 6.32 11.21
CA LEU A 62 13.86 7.75 11.53
C LEU A 62 13.12 8.03 12.84
N PHE A 63 12.03 7.31 13.08
CA PHE A 63 11.23 7.49 14.28
C PHE A 63 11.64 6.59 15.44
N ASP A 64 12.67 5.75 15.32
CA ASP A 64 13.00 4.72 16.30
C ASP A 64 11.75 3.88 16.67
N ALA A 65 10.94 3.56 15.66
CA ALA A 65 9.71 2.79 15.83
C ALA A 65 9.93 1.34 16.27
N PRO A 66 11.02 0.65 15.90
CA PRO A 66 11.18 -0.77 16.25
C PRO A 66 11.30 -1.04 17.75
N THR A 67 11.94 -0.13 18.49
CA THR A 67 12.05 -0.13 19.97
C THR A 67 10.76 0.33 20.66
N GLY A 68 9.82 0.92 19.91
CA GLY A 68 8.60 1.50 20.44
C GLY A 68 7.44 0.53 20.66
N ASN A 69 6.40 1.04 21.31
CA ASN A 69 5.15 0.32 21.55
C ASN A 69 4.32 0.10 20.26
N ARG A 70 3.25 -0.71 20.37
CA ARG A 70 2.38 -1.04 19.23
C ARG A 70 1.76 0.21 18.59
N ALA A 71 1.44 1.24 19.37
CA ALA A 71 0.86 2.49 18.87
C ALA A 71 1.86 3.24 17.98
N LYS A 72 3.14 3.32 18.38
CA LYS A 72 4.20 3.93 17.58
C LYS A 72 4.38 3.23 16.23
N LYS A 73 4.44 1.89 16.22
CA LYS A 73 4.53 1.10 14.98
C LYS A 73 3.33 1.30 14.07
N THR A 74 2.12 1.34 14.64
CA THR A 74 0.89 1.64 13.90
C THR A 74 0.91 3.04 13.29
N ALA A 75 1.32 4.06 14.04
CA ALA A 75 1.41 5.42 13.54
C ALA A 75 2.42 5.52 12.37
N VAL A 76 3.59 4.90 12.49
CA VAL A 76 4.58 4.91 11.40
C VAL A 76 4.08 4.15 10.17
N ASP A 77 3.40 3.02 10.33
CA ASP A 77 2.81 2.29 9.20
C ASP A 77 1.75 3.10 8.46
N ILE A 78 0.85 3.74 9.21
CA ILE A 78 -0.18 4.62 8.65
C ILE A 78 0.48 5.78 7.92
N SER A 79 1.42 6.48 8.56
CA SER A 79 2.14 7.59 7.96
C SER A 79 2.83 7.14 6.67
N ALA A 80 3.60 6.05 6.71
CA ALA A 80 4.30 5.51 5.54
C ALA A 80 3.36 5.17 4.40
N PHE A 81 2.22 4.56 4.70
CA PHE A 81 1.24 4.19 3.68
C PHE A 81 0.56 5.41 3.06
N VAL A 82 0.10 6.35 3.88
CA VAL A 82 -0.58 7.57 3.41
C VAL A 82 0.38 8.45 2.61
N THR A 83 1.57 8.75 3.14
CA THR A 83 2.52 9.65 2.47
C THR A 83 3.11 9.07 1.20
N PHE A 84 3.15 7.74 1.07
CA PHE A 84 3.58 7.08 -0.17
C PHE A 84 2.46 7.00 -1.21
N GLN A 85 1.22 6.70 -0.79
CA GLN A 85 0.11 6.51 -1.73
C GLN A 85 -0.49 7.82 -2.25
N VAL A 86 -0.61 8.85 -1.40
CA VAL A 86 -1.25 10.12 -1.79
C VAL A 86 -0.57 10.74 -3.02
N PRO A 87 0.76 10.87 -3.10
CA PRO A 87 1.42 11.41 -4.29
C PRO A 87 1.16 10.59 -5.57
N ILE A 88 1.18 9.26 -5.45
CA ILE A 88 0.90 8.35 -6.58
C ILE A 88 -0.55 8.54 -7.06
N TYR A 89 -1.49 8.61 -6.13
CA TYR A 89 -2.90 8.79 -6.46
C TYR A 89 -3.18 10.16 -7.09
N CYS A 90 -2.60 11.23 -6.55
CA CYS A 90 -2.64 12.56 -7.15
C CYS A 90 -2.11 12.56 -8.59
N ALA A 91 -0.97 11.90 -8.84
CA ALA A 91 -0.37 11.81 -10.17
C ALA A 91 -1.27 11.05 -11.15
N ILE A 92 -1.86 9.92 -10.74
CA ILE A 92 -2.80 9.16 -11.57
C ILE A 92 -4.02 10.01 -11.94
N LEU A 93 -4.62 10.70 -10.97
CA LEU A 93 -5.78 11.56 -11.20
C LEU A 93 -5.43 12.75 -12.11
N ALA A 94 -4.27 13.39 -11.92
CA ALA A 94 -3.81 14.47 -12.77
C ALA A 94 -3.60 14.00 -14.23
N LEU A 95 -2.99 12.82 -14.42
CA LEU A 95 -2.81 12.22 -15.74
C LEU A 95 -4.14 11.79 -16.39
N ALA A 96 -5.15 11.45 -15.59
CA ALA A 96 -6.51 11.22 -16.04
C ALA A 96 -7.29 12.52 -16.36
N GLY A 97 -6.67 13.70 -16.19
CA GLY A 97 -7.28 14.99 -16.49
C GLY A 97 -8.18 15.55 -15.38
N ALA A 98 -8.08 15.04 -14.15
CA ALA A 98 -8.85 15.56 -13.02
C ALA A 98 -8.41 16.98 -12.63
N THR A 99 -9.39 17.83 -12.29
CA THR A 99 -9.13 19.18 -11.75
C THR A 99 -8.56 19.13 -10.33
N ILE A 100 -7.91 20.20 -9.88
CA ILE A 100 -7.35 20.31 -8.52
C ILE A 100 -8.42 20.01 -7.46
N MET A 101 -9.64 20.54 -7.64
CA MET A 101 -10.74 20.31 -6.70
C MET A 101 -11.16 18.84 -6.67
N GLN A 102 -11.26 18.17 -7.82
CA GLN A 102 -11.55 16.74 -7.89
C GLN A 102 -10.46 15.90 -7.22
N ILE A 103 -9.18 16.26 -7.41
CA ILE A 103 -8.05 15.59 -6.76
C ILE A 103 -8.16 15.75 -5.24
N VAL A 104 -8.36 16.96 -4.73
CA VAL A 104 -8.48 17.22 -3.29
C VAL A 104 -9.65 16.44 -2.69
N THR A 105 -10.82 16.43 -3.34
CA THR A 105 -11.98 15.66 -2.88
C THR A 105 -11.73 14.15 -2.92
N ALA A 106 -11.13 13.63 -3.98
CA ALA A 106 -10.82 12.21 -4.12
C ALA A 106 -9.78 11.74 -3.11
N VAL A 107 -8.71 12.51 -2.90
CA VAL A 107 -7.68 12.23 -1.89
C VAL A 107 -8.27 12.34 -0.49
N GLY A 108 -9.03 13.40 -0.21
CA GLY A 108 -9.68 13.63 1.07
C GLY A 108 -10.61 12.48 1.48
N SER A 109 -11.40 11.97 0.53
CA SER A 109 -12.26 10.80 0.76
C SER A 109 -11.46 9.49 0.90
N ALA A 110 -10.37 9.33 0.15
CA ALA A 110 -9.53 8.13 0.21
C ALA A 110 -8.68 8.02 1.49
N ILE A 111 -8.40 9.12 2.20
CA ILE A 111 -7.57 9.13 3.42
C ILE A 111 -8.06 8.13 4.47
N ILE A 112 -9.38 7.97 4.63
CA ILE A 112 -9.94 7.02 5.61
C ILE A 112 -9.52 5.59 5.27
N VAL A 113 -9.66 5.20 4.00
CA VAL A 113 -9.29 3.87 3.51
C VAL A 113 -7.78 3.65 3.61
N LEU A 114 -6.98 4.64 3.22
CA LEU A 114 -5.53 4.59 3.32
C LEU A 114 -5.07 4.43 4.77
N THR A 115 -5.66 5.19 5.68
CA THR A 115 -5.36 5.13 7.12
C THR A 115 -5.76 3.78 7.71
N ALA A 116 -6.96 3.29 7.40
CA ALA A 116 -7.42 1.99 7.85
C ALA A 116 -6.54 0.83 7.32
N SER A 117 -5.98 0.98 6.12
CA SER A 117 -5.19 -0.06 5.45
C SER A 117 -3.71 -0.08 5.85
N GLY A 118 -3.16 1.04 6.34
CA GLY A 118 -1.72 1.18 6.58
C GLY A 118 -1.14 0.12 7.52
N ARG A 119 -1.72 -0.04 8.72
CA ARG A 119 -1.22 -1.04 9.69
C ARG A 119 -1.53 -2.50 9.29
N PRO A 120 -2.74 -2.85 8.80
CA PRO A 120 -2.98 -4.19 8.26
C PRO A 120 -1.96 -4.59 7.19
N TYR A 121 -1.66 -3.68 6.25
CA TYR A 121 -0.65 -3.93 5.24
C TYR A 121 0.76 -4.03 5.83
N GLY A 122 1.14 -3.14 6.75
CA GLY A 122 2.44 -3.20 7.42
C GLY A 122 2.70 -4.53 8.13
N LEU A 123 1.69 -5.05 8.85
CA LEU A 123 1.77 -6.37 9.49
C LEU A 123 1.89 -7.50 8.47
N PHE A 124 1.13 -7.45 7.37
CA PHE A 124 1.20 -8.45 6.31
C PHE A 124 2.57 -8.44 5.60
N LEU A 125 3.13 -7.26 5.38
CA LEU A 125 4.47 -7.09 4.81
C LEU A 125 5.55 -7.68 5.71
N GLU A 126 5.46 -7.45 7.03
CA GLU A 126 6.36 -8.09 8.00
C GLU A 126 6.24 -9.62 7.98
N TRP A 127 5.01 -10.14 7.96
CA TRP A 127 4.75 -11.57 7.85
C TRP A 127 5.35 -12.16 6.56
N SER A 128 5.16 -11.50 5.41
CA SER A 128 5.77 -11.90 4.14
C SER A 128 7.30 -11.93 4.27
N ARG A 129 7.91 -10.87 4.80
CA ARG A 129 9.37 -10.82 4.99
C ARG A 129 9.88 -11.92 5.92
N LYS A 130 9.11 -12.33 6.94
CA LYS A 130 9.44 -13.49 7.80
C LYS A 130 9.36 -14.79 7.01
N LEU A 131 8.31 -14.99 6.22
CA LEU A 131 8.14 -16.17 5.36
C LEU A 131 9.31 -16.33 4.38
N PHE A 132 9.79 -15.23 3.80
CA PHE A 132 10.92 -15.24 2.87
C PHE A 132 12.30 -15.23 3.55
N GLY A 133 12.37 -15.21 4.89
CA GLY A 133 13.62 -15.21 5.66
C GLY A 133 14.45 -13.93 5.52
N VAL A 134 13.80 -12.79 5.27
CA VAL A 134 14.44 -11.48 5.05
C VAL A 134 14.01 -10.42 6.06
N TYR A 135 13.25 -10.83 7.08
CA TYR A 135 12.84 -9.97 8.18
C TYR A 135 14.06 -9.54 8.98
N LYS A 136 14.32 -8.24 9.00
CA LYS A 136 15.21 -7.64 9.99
C LYS A 136 14.33 -7.21 11.15
N ASN A 137 14.59 -7.74 12.34
CA ASN A 137 14.27 -7.01 13.57
C ASN A 137 15.11 -5.72 13.47
N ALA A 138 14.52 -4.67 12.92
CA ALA A 138 14.99 -3.34 13.25
C ALA A 138 14.76 -3.12 14.75
#